data_AF-A0A9W6Y7Y4-F1
#
_entry.id   AF-A0A9W6Y7Y4-F1
#
_cell.length_a   1.000
_cell.length_b   1.000
_cell.length_c   1.000
_cell.angle_alpha   90.00
_cell.angle_beta   90.00
_cell.angle_gamma   90.00
#
_symmetry.space_group_name_H-M   'P 1'
#
loop_
_entity.id
_entity.type
_entity.pdbx_description
1 polymer ?
#
loop_
_entity_poly.entity_id
_entity_poly.type
_entity_poly.pdbx_seq_one_letter_code
_entity_poly.pdbx_strand_id
1 'polypeptide(L)'
;MALESLSTLASELSWERFAHNLHDGRIEQICVLSDVERVKCEAEELKQLVTEGAGALTAKSKKERFDEQSWDSLKSSPLYEVLREYKDVLPDAIPAELPQDMGVQHEIDLVPGTKYCVTRQWQLPREQVKAIDDFFESVRRAGQVRESKSPNSAPTCWVKNAQGG
;
A
#
# COMPACT_ATOMS: atom_id res chain seq x y z
N MET A 1 -18.45 -40.58 24.88
CA MET A 1 -17.63 -40.12 23.74
C MET A 1 -16.79 -38.97 24.25
N ALA A 2 -15.48 -39.20 24.42
CA ALA A 2 -14.58 -38.25 25.04
C ALA A 2 -14.08 -37.26 23.99
N LEU A 3 -14.37 -35.98 24.18
CA LEU A 3 -13.75 -34.87 23.46
C LEU A 3 -12.46 -34.52 24.22
N GLU A 4 -11.35 -35.13 23.85
CA GLU A 4 -10.04 -34.79 24.42
C GLU A 4 -9.40 -33.67 23.59
N SER A 5 -9.04 -32.57 24.27
CA SER A 5 -8.43 -31.38 23.66
C SER A 5 -6.99 -31.64 23.21
N LEU A 6 -6.57 -31.03 22.08
CA LEU A 6 -5.21 -31.13 21.54
C LEU A 6 -4.10 -30.73 22.53
N SER A 7 -4.38 -29.90 23.53
CA SER A 7 -3.41 -29.55 24.58
C SER A 7 -3.02 -30.75 25.44
N THR A 8 -3.94 -31.70 25.63
CA THR A 8 -3.73 -32.90 26.44
C THR A 8 -2.99 -33.98 25.67
N LEU A 9 -3.28 -34.12 24.37
CA LEU A 9 -2.60 -35.08 23.48
C LEU A 9 -1.18 -34.66 23.09
N ALA A 10 -0.91 -33.35 22.97
CA ALA A 10 0.41 -32.82 22.62
C ALA A 10 1.45 -32.99 23.73
N SER A 11 1.04 -33.08 24.99
CA SER A 11 1.95 -33.39 26.11
C SER A 11 2.37 -34.85 26.19
N GLU A 12 1.62 -35.78 25.57
CA GLU A 12 1.86 -37.23 25.67
C GLU A 12 2.43 -37.87 24.39
N LEU A 13 2.32 -37.21 23.23
CA LEU A 13 2.75 -37.76 21.94
C LEU A 13 3.88 -36.92 21.34
N SER A 14 5.03 -37.55 21.07
CA SER A 14 6.06 -36.91 20.25
C SER A 14 5.52 -36.66 18.83
N TRP A 15 5.99 -35.57 18.21
CA TRP A 15 5.60 -35.15 16.86
C TRP A 15 5.69 -36.28 15.82
N GLU A 16 6.70 -37.14 15.92
CA GLU A 16 6.89 -38.29 15.01
C GLU A 16 5.72 -39.28 15.09
N ARG A 17 5.22 -39.54 16.30
CA ARG A 17 4.10 -40.47 16.52
C ARG A 17 2.77 -39.87 16.09
N PHE A 18 2.61 -38.56 16.27
CA PHE A 18 1.46 -37.81 15.76
C PHE A 18 1.41 -37.88 14.22
N ALA A 19 2.53 -37.63 13.53
CA ALA A 19 2.62 -37.70 12.08
C ALA A 19 2.34 -39.11 11.53
N HIS A 20 2.89 -40.16 12.18
CA HIS A 20 2.62 -41.54 11.80
C HIS A 20 1.13 -41.90 11.91
N ASN A 21 0.48 -41.48 13.01
CA ASN A 21 -0.95 -41.74 13.23
C ASN A 21 -1.86 -40.97 12.25
N LEU A 22 -1.42 -39.81 11.77
CA LEU A 22 -2.11 -39.06 10.71
C LEU A 22 -2.03 -39.79 9.37
N HIS A 23 -0.85 -40.30 9.01
CA HIS A 23 -0.65 -41.06 7.78
C HIS A 23 -1.40 -42.40 7.77
N ASP A 24 -1.46 -43.09 8.92
CA ASP A 24 -2.20 -44.35 9.07
C ASP A 24 -3.73 -44.16 9.12
N GLY A 25 -4.24 -42.92 9.08
CA GLY A 25 -5.66 -42.63 9.19
C GLY A 25 -6.25 -42.91 10.58
N ARG A 26 -5.42 -43.09 11.61
CA ARG A 26 -5.88 -43.27 13.00
C ARG A 26 -6.39 -41.97 13.61
N ILE A 27 -5.96 -40.82 13.08
CA ILE A 27 -6.47 -39.50 13.46
C ILE A 27 -7.38 -39.01 12.35
N GLU A 28 -8.68 -39.12 12.56
CA GLU A 28 -9.69 -38.77 11.56
C GLU A 28 -10.03 -37.26 11.56
N GLN A 29 -9.78 -36.56 12.67
CA GLN A 29 -10.05 -35.12 12.80
C GLN A 29 -8.95 -34.41 13.59
N ILE A 30 -8.58 -33.22 13.12
CA ILE A 30 -7.76 -32.25 13.85
C ILE A 30 -8.59 -30.98 13.98
N CYS A 31 -8.79 -30.52 15.21
CA CYS A 31 -9.45 -29.25 15.51
C CYS A 31 -8.42 -28.25 16.00
N VAL A 32 -8.02 -27.30 15.16
CA VAL A 32 -7.17 -26.17 15.61
C VAL A 32 -8.06 -25.19 16.36
N LEU A 33 -7.91 -25.11 17.68
CA LEU A 33 -8.51 -24.04 18.46
C LEU A 33 -7.72 -22.76 18.17
N SER A 34 -8.14 -22.01 17.17
CA SER A 34 -7.70 -20.62 17.04
C SER A 34 -8.30 -19.86 18.22
N ASP A 35 -7.48 -19.22 19.05
CA ASP A 35 -7.94 -18.26 20.06
C ASP A 35 -8.62 -17.08 19.37
N VAL A 36 -9.88 -17.25 18.98
CA VAL A 36 -10.70 -16.22 18.32
C VAL A 36 -10.78 -14.97 19.21
N GLU A 37 -10.70 -15.15 20.53
CA GLU A 37 -10.63 -14.06 21.50
C GLU A 37 -9.30 -13.30 21.44
N ARG A 38 -8.15 -13.98 21.30
CA ARG A 38 -6.84 -13.31 21.15
C ARG A 38 -6.77 -12.47 19.88
N VAL A 39 -7.22 -13.05 18.75
CA VAL A 39 -7.23 -12.35 17.45
C VAL A 39 -8.20 -11.16 17.44
N LYS A 40 -9.35 -11.27 18.15
CA LYS A 40 -10.28 -10.14 18.31
C LYS A 40 -9.73 -9.04 19.22
N CYS A 41 -9.07 -9.41 20.32
CA CYS A 41 -8.45 -8.43 21.21
C CYS A 41 -7.35 -7.64 20.50
N GLU A 42 -6.46 -8.31 19.76
CA GLU A 42 -5.42 -7.65 18.95
C GLU A 42 -6.04 -6.70 17.91
N ALA A 43 -7.15 -7.09 17.28
CA ALA A 43 -7.85 -6.27 16.29
C ALA A 43 -8.56 -5.05 16.90
N GLU A 44 -9.11 -5.16 18.12
CA GLU A 44 -9.72 -4.02 18.83
C GLU A 44 -8.65 -3.07 19.39
N GLU A 45 -7.53 -3.59 19.90
CA GLU A 45 -6.36 -2.77 20.30
C GLU A 45 -5.80 -1.97 19.10
N LEU A 46 -5.74 -2.59 17.92
CA LEU A 46 -5.38 -1.93 16.67
C LEU A 46 -6.32 -0.77 16.32
N LYS A 47 -7.63 -0.96 16.48
CA LYS A 47 -8.62 0.11 16.20
C LYS A 47 -8.46 1.27 17.18
N GLN A 48 -8.23 0.98 18.46
CA GLN A 48 -8.11 2.00 19.49
C GLN A 48 -6.88 2.91 19.26
N LEU A 49 -5.72 2.33 18.94
CA LEU A 49 -4.49 3.07 18.62
C LEU A 49 -4.64 3.97 17.37
N VAL A 50 -5.35 3.48 16.34
CA VAL A 50 -5.65 4.25 15.13
C VAL A 50 -6.55 5.45 15.43
N THR A 51 -7.47 5.28 16.39
CA THR A 51 -8.42 6.34 16.78
C THR A 51 -7.74 7.43 17.62
N GLU A 52 -6.79 7.06 18.49
CA GLU A 52 -5.99 7.99 19.30
C GLU A 52 -5.02 8.84 18.46
N GLY A 53 -4.47 8.27 17.38
CA GLY A 53 -3.64 9.01 16.41
C GLY A 53 -4.40 10.03 15.55
N ALA A 54 -5.73 9.95 15.49
CA ALA A 54 -6.57 10.87 14.72
C ALA A 54 -6.97 12.15 15.50
N GLY A 55 -6.69 12.19 16.81
CA GLY A 55 -7.20 13.19 17.74
C GLY A 55 -6.39 14.49 17.88
N ALA A 56 -5.99 15.16 16.79
CA ALA A 56 -5.51 16.55 16.86
C ALA A 56 -5.59 17.27 15.50
N LEU A 57 -6.79 17.71 15.11
CA LEU A 57 -6.97 18.61 13.97
C LEU A 57 -6.50 20.02 14.32
N THR A 58 -5.19 20.19 14.37
CA THR A 58 -4.53 21.49 14.41
C THR A 58 -4.32 21.99 12.98
N ALA A 59 -4.24 23.31 12.79
CA ALA A 59 -4.01 23.98 11.51
C ALA A 59 -2.57 23.81 11.00
N LYS A 60 -2.03 22.59 11.07
CA LYS A 60 -0.70 22.22 10.56
C LYS A 60 -0.73 22.15 9.04
N SER A 61 0.35 22.62 8.43
CA SER A 61 0.60 22.48 6.99
C SER A 61 0.66 21.00 6.59
N LYS A 62 0.39 20.71 5.32
CA LYS A 62 0.42 19.33 4.80
C LYS A 62 1.82 18.68 4.95
N LYS A 63 2.88 19.49 4.94
CA LYS A 63 4.26 19.05 5.17
C LYS A 63 4.47 18.67 6.64
N GLU A 64 4.04 19.51 7.58
CA GLU A 64 4.13 19.19 9.02
C GLU A 64 3.34 17.93 9.38
N ARG A 65 2.14 17.73 8.79
CA ARG A 65 1.38 16.48 9.00
C ARG A 65 2.10 15.24 8.49
N PHE A 66 2.85 15.36 7.40
CA PHE A 66 3.64 14.26 6.85
C PHE A 66 4.89 13.99 7.71
N ASP A 67 5.61 15.05 8.10
CA ASP A 67 6.83 14.95 8.92
C ASP A 67 6.51 14.42 10.34
N GLU A 68 5.35 14.75 10.89
CA GLU A 68 4.87 14.20 12.17
C GLU A 68 4.53 12.70 12.11
N GLN A 69 4.24 12.18 10.91
CA GLN A 69 4.04 10.76 10.65
C GLN A 69 5.35 10.04 10.28
N SER A 70 6.50 10.63 10.58
CA SER A 70 7.80 10.00 10.32
C SER A 70 7.99 8.69 11.09
N TRP A 71 8.91 7.85 10.59
CA TRP A 71 9.32 6.61 11.25
C TRP A 71 9.77 6.81 12.71
N ASP A 72 10.29 7.98 13.05
CA ASP A 72 10.71 8.31 14.41
C ASP A 72 9.52 8.42 15.37
N SER A 73 8.39 8.99 14.92
CA SER A 73 7.14 9.05 15.69
C SER A 73 6.53 7.67 15.92
N LEU A 74 6.77 6.72 15.00
CA LEU A 74 6.23 5.37 15.09
C LEU A 74 6.98 4.48 16.07
N LYS A 75 8.17 4.86 16.55
CA LYS A 75 8.99 4.05 17.47
C LYS A 75 8.30 3.74 18.80
N SER A 76 7.38 4.58 19.24
CA SER A 76 6.60 4.36 20.46
C SER A 76 5.37 3.47 20.23
N SER A 77 5.04 3.16 18.98
CA SER A 77 3.90 2.31 18.65
C SER A 77 4.23 0.84 18.89
N PRO A 78 3.31 0.06 19.50
CA PRO A 78 3.42 -1.40 19.57
C PRO A 78 3.57 -2.08 18.19
N LEU A 79 3.20 -1.38 17.12
CA LEU A 79 3.21 -1.87 15.74
C LEU A 79 4.53 -1.57 15.00
N TYR A 80 5.50 -0.93 15.66
CA TYR A 80 6.73 -0.49 15.02
C TYR A 80 7.50 -1.63 14.33
N GLU A 81 7.59 -2.81 14.97
CA GLU A 81 8.30 -3.95 14.40
C GLU A 81 7.64 -4.46 13.12
N VAL A 82 6.31 -4.53 13.09
CA VAL A 82 5.55 -4.90 11.89
C VAL A 82 5.73 -3.85 10.80
N LEU A 83 5.58 -2.58 11.12
CA LEU A 83 5.72 -1.49 10.13
C LEU A 83 7.13 -1.44 9.54
N ARG A 84 8.16 -1.76 10.34
CA ARG A 84 9.54 -1.85 9.90
C ARG A 84 9.78 -3.02 8.94
N GLU A 85 9.10 -4.15 9.14
CA GLU A 85 9.15 -5.30 8.22
C GLU A 85 8.66 -4.90 6.82
N TYR A 86 7.61 -4.08 6.74
CA TYR A 86 7.00 -3.58 5.51
C TYR A 86 7.55 -2.22 5.05
N LYS A 87 8.79 -1.89 5.42
CA LYS A 87 9.40 -0.59 5.04
C LYS A 87 9.57 -0.45 3.51
N ASP A 88 9.74 -1.55 2.81
CA ASP A 88 9.88 -1.62 1.35
C ASP A 88 8.60 -1.18 0.62
N VAL A 89 7.42 -1.52 1.16
CA VAL A 89 6.11 -1.13 0.58
C VAL A 89 5.67 0.29 0.98
N LEU A 90 6.28 0.87 2.02
CA LEU A 90 6.02 2.24 2.50
C LEU A 90 7.27 3.13 2.39
N PRO A 91 7.72 3.46 1.17
CA PRO A 91 8.92 4.27 0.98
C PRO A 91 8.71 5.73 1.40
N ASP A 92 9.78 6.35 1.92
CA ASP A 92 9.79 7.75 2.36
C ASP A 92 9.55 8.75 1.22
N ALA A 93 9.89 8.35 -0.01
CA ALA A 93 9.65 9.10 -1.24
C ALA A 93 9.13 8.16 -2.33
N ILE A 94 8.26 8.67 -3.19
CA ILE A 94 7.76 7.91 -4.35
C ILE A 94 8.96 7.61 -5.27
N PRO A 95 9.27 6.33 -5.54
CA PRO A 95 10.38 6.00 -6.41
C PRO A 95 10.10 6.52 -7.83
N ALA A 96 11.16 7.00 -8.49
CA ALA A 96 11.05 7.44 -9.88
C ALA A 96 10.89 6.23 -10.84
N GLU A 97 11.39 5.06 -10.44
CA GLU A 97 11.34 3.84 -11.25
C GLU A 97 9.90 3.37 -11.51
N LEU A 98 9.70 2.76 -12.66
CA LEU A 98 8.44 2.09 -12.96
C LEU A 98 8.25 0.88 -12.04
N PRO A 99 7.02 0.63 -11.58
CA PRO A 99 6.70 -0.64 -10.91
C PRO A 99 7.09 -1.83 -11.77
N GLN A 100 7.40 -2.96 -11.13
CA GLN A 100 7.63 -4.21 -11.85
C GLN A 100 6.40 -4.57 -12.69
N ASP A 101 6.63 -5.05 -13.91
CA ASP A 101 5.55 -5.47 -14.79
C ASP A 101 4.89 -6.74 -14.21
N MET A 102 3.67 -6.59 -13.71
CA MET A 102 2.86 -7.67 -13.13
C MET A 102 2.05 -8.41 -14.21
N GLY A 103 2.23 -8.11 -15.50
CA GLY A 103 1.49 -8.72 -16.60
C GLY A 103 0.05 -8.21 -16.77
N VAL A 104 -0.36 -7.23 -15.96
CA VAL A 104 -1.67 -6.57 -16.06
C VAL A 104 -1.47 -5.19 -16.68
N GLN A 105 -2.03 -4.99 -17.87
CA GLN A 105 -1.98 -3.71 -18.58
C GLN A 105 -3.34 -3.01 -18.50
N HIS A 106 -3.31 -1.69 -18.30
CA HIS A 106 -4.52 -0.88 -18.34
C HIS A 106 -4.91 -0.61 -19.81
N GLU A 107 -5.97 -1.25 -20.29
CA GLU A 107 -6.59 -0.95 -21.58
C GLU A 107 -7.70 0.09 -21.39
N ILE A 108 -7.76 1.06 -22.31
CA ILE A 108 -8.80 2.09 -22.32
C ILE A 108 -9.78 1.74 -23.43
N ASP A 109 -10.93 1.19 -23.05
CA ASP A 109 -12.01 0.87 -23.99
C ASP A 109 -12.64 2.15 -24.54
N LEU A 110 -12.65 2.28 -25.86
CA LEU A 110 -13.31 3.38 -26.55
C LEU A 110 -14.72 2.96 -26.98
N VAL A 111 -15.71 3.82 -26.69
CA VAL A 111 -17.06 3.63 -27.22
C VAL A 111 -17.00 3.81 -28.76
N PRO A 112 -17.53 2.87 -29.56
CA PRO A 112 -17.53 2.99 -31.02
C PRO A 112 -18.12 4.31 -31.51
N GLY A 113 -17.42 4.99 -32.41
CA GLY A 113 -17.81 6.31 -32.93
C GLY A 113 -17.33 7.52 -32.11
N THR A 114 -16.60 7.30 -31.00
CA THR A 114 -15.98 8.38 -30.23
C THR A 114 -14.86 9.05 -31.03
N LYS A 115 -14.87 10.39 -31.03
CA LYS A 115 -13.81 11.19 -31.66
C LYS A 115 -12.67 11.43 -30.68
N TYR A 116 -11.44 11.48 -31.17
CA TYR A 116 -10.29 11.84 -30.35
C TYR A 116 -10.40 13.29 -29.84
N CYS A 117 -9.93 13.52 -28.63
CA CYS A 117 -9.72 14.86 -28.11
C CYS A 117 -8.46 15.44 -28.76
N VAL A 118 -8.61 16.53 -29.51
CA VAL A 118 -7.47 17.23 -30.13
C VAL A 118 -7.51 18.68 -29.72
N THR A 119 -7.01 18.95 -28.52
CA THR A 119 -6.99 20.28 -27.93
C THR A 119 -5.55 20.78 -27.88
N ARG A 120 -5.34 22.02 -28.34
CA ARG A 120 -4.04 22.69 -28.28
C ARG A 120 -3.70 23.05 -26.83
N GLN A 121 -2.41 23.06 -26.53
CA GLN A 121 -1.88 23.59 -25.28
C GLN A 121 -2.34 25.04 -25.09
N TRP A 122 -2.87 25.36 -23.90
CA TRP A 122 -3.22 26.74 -23.55
C TRP A 122 -1.98 27.61 -23.41
N GLN A 123 -2.13 28.91 -23.65
CA GLN A 123 -1.05 29.87 -23.41
C GLN A 123 -0.81 29.98 -21.91
N LEU A 124 0.39 29.60 -21.47
CA LEU A 124 0.83 29.67 -20.07
C LEU A 124 1.97 30.69 -19.93
N PRO A 125 2.13 31.33 -18.76
CA PRO A 125 3.29 32.14 -18.45
C PRO A 125 4.60 31.36 -18.64
N ARG A 126 5.66 32.04 -19.08
CA ARG A 126 6.96 31.40 -19.37
C ARG A 126 7.54 30.58 -18.21
N GLU A 127 7.33 31.06 -16.98
CA GLU A 127 7.77 30.36 -15.77
C GLU A 127 7.04 29.03 -15.57
N GLN A 128 5.72 28.99 -15.81
CA GLN A 128 4.94 27.77 -15.72
C GLN A 128 5.27 26.78 -16.84
N VAL A 129 5.50 27.28 -18.05
CA VAL A 129 5.96 26.43 -19.17
C VAL A 129 7.28 25.75 -18.82
N LYS A 130 8.25 26.51 -18.29
CA LYS A 130 9.53 25.96 -17.86
C LYS A 130 9.37 24.90 -16.76
N ALA A 131 8.54 25.16 -15.75
CA ALA A 131 8.29 24.20 -14.68
C ALA A 131 7.65 22.90 -15.18
N ILE A 132 6.73 23.00 -16.15
CA ILE A 132 6.11 21.85 -16.81
C ILE A 132 7.15 21.07 -17.63
N ASP A 133 8.00 21.77 -18.40
CA ASP A 133 9.05 21.14 -19.20
C ASP A 133 10.08 20.41 -18.32
N ASP A 134 10.54 21.06 -17.24
CA ASP A 134 11.46 20.46 -16.27
C ASP A 134 10.84 19.23 -15.58
N PHE A 135 9.54 19.29 -15.25
CA PHE A 135 8.79 18.15 -14.70
C PHE A 135 8.74 16.99 -15.69
N PHE A 136 8.31 17.21 -16.94
CA PHE A 136 8.23 16.14 -17.94
C PHE A 136 9.59 15.57 -18.30
N GLU A 137 10.65 16.38 -18.31
CA GLU A 137 12.02 15.89 -18.52
C GLU A 137 12.46 14.94 -17.40
N SER A 138 12.14 15.27 -16.14
CA SER A 138 12.42 14.39 -14.99
C SER A 138 11.65 13.06 -15.07
N VAL A 139 10.35 13.12 -15.40
CA VAL A 139 9.46 11.95 -15.55
C VAL A 139 9.83 11.12 -16.78
N ARG A 140 10.35 11.76 -17.84
CA ARG A 140 10.88 11.07 -19.03
C ARG A 140 12.14 10.30 -18.71
N ARG A 141 13.09 10.89 -17.98
CA ARG A 141 14.32 10.21 -17.54
C ARG A 141 14.01 9.02 -16.64
N ALA A 142 12.96 9.13 -15.85
CA ALA A 142 12.42 8.06 -15.02
C ALA A 142 11.74 6.93 -15.83
N GLY A 143 11.54 7.10 -17.14
CA GLY A 143 10.88 6.12 -18.01
C GLY A 143 9.36 6.09 -17.90
N GLN A 144 8.77 6.96 -17.07
CA GLN A 144 7.33 7.01 -16.82
C GLN A 144 6.54 7.60 -18.01
N VAL A 145 7.16 8.54 -18.74
CA VAL A 145 6.56 9.19 -19.92
C VAL A 145 7.52 9.10 -21.11
N ARG A 146 6.96 9.02 -22.32
CA ARG A 146 7.70 9.04 -23.59
C ARG A 146 7.04 9.96 -24.61
N GLU A 147 7.81 10.42 -25.58
CA GLU A 147 7.25 11.10 -26.75
C GLU A 147 6.31 10.17 -27.51
N SER A 148 5.19 10.72 -27.99
CA SER A 148 4.22 9.98 -28.78
C SER A 148 3.80 10.78 -30.02
N LYS A 149 3.36 10.05 -31.05
CA LYS A 149 2.72 10.62 -32.25
C LYS A 149 1.22 10.31 -32.24
N SER A 150 0.59 10.49 -31.08
CA SER A 150 -0.82 10.16 -30.87
C SER A 150 -1.71 11.13 -31.65
N PRO A 151 -2.81 10.65 -32.26
CA PRO A 151 -3.85 11.52 -32.80
C PRO A 151 -4.62 12.25 -31.69
N ASN A 152 -4.48 11.84 -30.43
CA ASN A 152 -5.13 12.44 -29.25
C ASN A 152 -4.16 13.36 -28.50
N SER A 153 -4.62 14.56 -28.14
CA SER A 153 -3.87 15.58 -27.39
C SER A 153 -4.79 16.32 -26.44
N ALA A 154 -4.34 16.48 -25.19
CA ALA A 154 -4.99 17.28 -24.16
C ALA A 154 -4.00 18.30 -23.57
N PRO A 155 -4.44 19.52 -23.24
CA PRO A 155 -3.57 20.53 -22.64
C PRO A 155 -3.18 20.15 -21.22
N THR A 156 -1.95 20.47 -20.84
CA THR A 156 -1.46 20.37 -19.46
C THR A 156 -1.64 21.71 -18.75
N CYS A 157 -2.02 21.69 -17.47
CA CYS A 157 -2.06 22.88 -16.63
C CYS A 157 -1.10 22.72 -15.45
N TRP A 158 -0.51 23.84 -15.01
CA TRP A 158 0.27 23.89 -13.79
C TRP A 158 -0.65 24.17 -12.61
N VAL A 159 -0.52 23.39 -11.54
CA VAL A 159 -1.31 23.56 -10.32
C VAL A 159 -0.35 23.80 -9.16
N LYS A 160 -0.51 24.93 -8.48
CA LYS A 160 0.25 25.23 -7.27
C LYS A 160 -0.31 24.41 -6.11
N ASN A 161 0.45 23.40 -5.69
CA ASN A 161 0.12 22.62 -4.50
C ASN A 161 0.50 23.37 -3.22
N ALA A 162 -0.19 23.06 -2.11
CA ALA A 162 0.09 23.66 -0.79
C ALA A 162 1.51 23.39 -0.27
N GLN A 163 2.21 22.40 -0.84
CA GLN A 163 3.61 22.09 -0.54
C GLN A 163 4.63 23.00 -1.25
N GLY A 164 4.18 23.93 -2.10
CA GLY A 164 5.08 24.83 -2.82
C GLY A 164 5.95 24.07 -3.81
N GLY A 165 5.35 23.69 -4.94
CA GLY A 165 6.08 23.40 -6.17
C GLY A 165 6.09 24.64 -7.04
#